data_AF-A0ABD1MUX6-F1
#
_entry.id   AF-A0ABD1MUX6-F1
#
_cell.length_a   1.000
_cell.length_b   1.000
_cell.length_c   1.000
_cell.angle_alpha   90.00
_cell.angle_beta   90.00
_cell.angle_gamma   90.00
#
_symmetry.space_group_name_H-M   'P 1'
#
loop_
_entity.id
_entity.type
_entity.pdbx_description
1 polymer ?
#
loop_
_entity_poly.entity_id
_entity_poly.type
_entity_poly.pdbx_seq_one_letter_code
_entity_poly.pdbx_strand_id
1 'polypeptide(L)'
;MASAAAISSSEPEPKVHASEISSIKVLAESKGTSLIPSTYHSMKEIHDDVSDELEASIPVIDFSLLSSHHPQVHANIKHQLGKACAEWGFFMLTNHGIPEKLMEEMMNKSREFHDLPIEEKEGQINQKREVRKTYYRKRIVWKDNTMMGW
;
A
#
# COMPACT_ATOMS: atom_id res chain seq x y z
N MET A 1 64.68 -2.52 -10.98
CA MET A 1 63.97 -3.03 -9.79
C MET A 1 62.53 -2.56 -9.88
N ALA A 2 61.61 -3.48 -10.15
CA ALA A 2 60.18 -3.20 -10.24
C ALA A 2 59.54 -3.49 -8.89
N SER A 3 58.66 -2.59 -8.42
CA SER A 3 57.74 -2.90 -7.33
C SER A 3 56.37 -2.34 -7.69
N ALA A 4 55.45 -3.25 -8.00
CA ALA A 4 54.05 -2.99 -8.26
C ALA A 4 53.32 -2.90 -6.92
N ALA A 5 52.56 -1.82 -6.71
CA ALA A 5 51.67 -1.70 -5.56
C ALA A 5 50.47 -2.63 -5.73
N ALA A 6 50.23 -3.47 -4.73
CA ALA A 6 49.14 -4.42 -4.68
C ALA A 6 47.78 -3.71 -4.62
N ILE A 7 46.86 -4.19 -5.44
CA ILE A 7 45.45 -3.80 -5.47
C ILE A 7 44.81 -4.25 -4.15
N SER A 8 44.23 -3.29 -3.42
CA SER A 8 43.39 -3.53 -2.25
C SER A 8 42.12 -4.26 -2.68
N SER A 9 42.05 -5.57 -2.41
CA SER A 9 40.86 -6.38 -2.62
C SER A 9 39.79 -5.96 -1.62
N SER A 10 38.76 -5.23 -2.09
CA SER A 10 37.54 -4.98 -1.33
C SER A 10 36.82 -6.31 -1.07
N GLU A 11 36.61 -6.63 0.21
CA GLU A 11 35.79 -7.76 0.66
C GLU A 11 34.37 -7.67 0.06
N PRO A 12 33.76 -8.79 -0.37
CA PRO A 12 32.40 -8.76 -0.89
C PRO A 12 31.40 -8.53 0.24
N GLU A 13 30.72 -7.39 0.20
CA GLU A 13 29.55 -7.06 1.02
C GLU A 13 28.56 -8.24 1.09
N PRO A 14 28.05 -8.61 2.28
CA PRO A 14 27.11 -9.71 2.43
C PRO A 14 25.77 -9.34 1.76
N LYS A 15 25.53 -9.91 0.58
CA LYS A 15 24.27 -9.75 -0.15
C LYS A 15 23.20 -10.64 0.51
N VAL A 16 22.29 -10.03 1.26
CA VAL A 16 21.07 -10.72 1.72
C VAL A 16 20.20 -11.00 0.49
N HIS A 17 20.04 -12.27 0.15
CA HIS A 17 19.21 -12.70 -0.98
C HIS A 17 17.74 -12.76 -0.55
N ALA A 18 16.84 -12.16 -1.34
CA ALA A 18 15.42 -12.02 -1.02
C ALA A 18 14.67 -13.35 -0.78
N SER A 19 15.23 -14.46 -1.27
CA SER A 19 14.75 -15.82 -1.01
C SER A 19 14.77 -16.22 0.47
N GLU A 20 15.49 -15.49 1.32
CA GLU A 20 15.60 -15.74 2.75
C GLU A 20 14.60 -14.93 3.59
N ILE A 21 13.84 -14.01 2.98
CA ILE A 21 12.82 -13.22 3.69
C ILE A 21 11.49 -13.95 3.66
N SER A 22 11.09 -14.48 4.81
CA SER A 22 9.75 -15.04 5.01
C SER A 22 8.66 -13.98 5.10
N SER A 23 8.99 -12.78 5.63
CA SER A 23 8.06 -11.68 5.79
C SER A 23 8.78 -10.33 5.91
N ILE A 24 8.26 -9.30 5.23
CA ILE A 24 8.74 -7.91 5.35
C ILE A 24 8.56 -7.39 6.78
N LYS A 25 7.54 -7.87 7.52
CA LYS A 25 7.34 -7.50 8.92
C LYS A 25 8.49 -8.00 9.80
N VAL A 26 8.87 -9.27 9.65
CA VAL A 26 10.01 -9.87 10.38
C VAL A 26 11.32 -9.15 10.04
N LEU A 27 11.51 -8.82 8.76
CA LEU A 27 12.66 -8.03 8.31
C LEU A 27 12.71 -6.65 9.00
N ALA A 28 11.59 -5.92 9.02
CA ALA A 28 11.49 -4.59 9.61
C ALA A 28 11.68 -4.60 11.14
N GLU A 29 11.26 -5.67 11.82
CA GLU A 29 11.39 -5.81 13.29
C GLU A 29 12.76 -6.33 13.74
N SER A 30 13.59 -6.82 12.80
CA SER A 30 14.93 -7.31 13.11
C SER A 30 15.88 -6.14 13.45
N LYS A 31 16.56 -6.23 14.60
CA LYS A 31 17.48 -5.17 15.08
C LYS A 31 18.89 -5.22 14.43
N GLY A 32 19.06 -6.00 13.35
CA GLY A 32 20.32 -6.18 12.65
C GLY A 32 20.44 -5.26 11.43
N THR A 33 21.65 -4.77 11.16
CA THR A 33 21.97 -3.77 10.13
C THR A 33 21.33 -4.08 8.77
N SER A 34 20.27 -3.32 8.50
CA SER A 34 19.30 -3.50 7.42
C SER A 34 19.85 -3.01 6.09
N LEU A 35 20.54 -3.90 5.37
CA LEU A 35 20.62 -3.76 3.92
C LEU A 35 19.28 -4.22 3.37
N ILE A 36 18.45 -3.26 2.95
CA ILE A 36 17.25 -3.54 2.16
C ILE A 36 17.70 -4.43 0.99
N PRO A 37 17.14 -5.62 0.77
CA PRO A 37 17.62 -6.44 -0.34
C PRO A 37 17.44 -5.76 -1.69
N SER A 38 18.35 -6.07 -2.61
CA SER A 38 18.34 -5.50 -3.97
C SER A 38 17.01 -5.70 -4.71
N THR A 39 16.24 -6.73 -4.36
CA THR A 39 14.89 -6.97 -4.91
C THR A 39 13.84 -5.94 -4.53
N TYR A 40 14.02 -5.23 -3.41
CA TYR A 40 13.14 -4.14 -2.99
C TYR A 40 13.61 -2.76 -3.46
N HIS A 41 14.76 -2.70 -4.15
CA HIS A 41 15.20 -1.45 -4.75
C HIS A 41 14.31 -1.13 -5.95
N SER A 42 13.71 0.07 -5.93
CA SER A 42 12.99 0.58 -7.10
C SER A 42 13.99 0.82 -8.24
N MET A 43 13.72 0.24 -9.41
CA MET A 43 14.52 0.47 -10.63
C MET A 43 14.13 1.74 -11.39
N LYS A 44 13.17 2.52 -10.87
CA LYS A 44 12.87 3.84 -11.41
C LYS A 44 13.49 4.86 -10.47
N GLU A 45 14.49 5.59 -10.95
CA GLU A 45 14.74 6.94 -10.45
C GLU A 45 13.43 7.70 -10.66
N ILE A 46 12.67 7.85 -9.58
CA ILE A 46 11.55 8.76 -9.57
C ILE A 46 12.26 10.11 -9.64
N HIS A 47 12.31 10.71 -10.84
CA HIS A 47 12.73 12.10 -10.94
C HIS A 47 11.85 12.89 -9.97
N ASP A 48 12.45 13.46 -8.93
CA ASP A 48 11.81 14.38 -7.97
C ASP A 48 11.43 15.71 -8.64
N ASP A 49 11.03 15.68 -9.91
CA ASP A 49 10.65 16.85 -10.71
C ASP A 49 9.20 17.29 -10.44
N VAL A 50 8.66 16.91 -9.27
CA VAL A 50 7.29 17.24 -8.85
C VAL A 50 7.22 18.37 -7.82
N SER A 51 8.34 19.04 -7.55
CA SER A 51 8.41 20.06 -6.49
C SER A 51 7.82 21.43 -6.85
N ASP A 52 7.44 21.71 -8.10
CA ASP A 52 6.94 23.06 -8.47
C ASP A 52 5.60 23.12 -9.25
N GLU A 53 4.95 22.00 -9.60
CA GLU A 53 3.67 22.01 -10.36
C GLU A 53 2.42 21.48 -9.62
N LEU A 54 2.51 21.06 -8.36
CA LEU A 54 1.39 20.41 -7.65
C LEU A 54 0.91 21.17 -6.40
N GLU A 55 0.40 22.39 -6.56
CA GLU A 55 -0.50 23.01 -5.55
C GLU A 55 -1.94 22.45 -5.63
N ALA A 56 -2.17 21.36 -6.37
CA ALA A 56 -3.45 20.70 -6.40
C ALA A 56 -3.57 19.77 -5.18
N SER A 57 -4.38 20.15 -4.19
CA SER A 57 -4.76 19.27 -3.09
C SER A 57 -5.85 18.29 -3.53
N ILE A 58 -5.76 17.04 -3.08
CA ILE A 58 -6.76 15.99 -3.31
C ILE A 58 -8.17 16.50 -2.95
N PRO A 59 -9.19 16.34 -3.82
CA PRO A 59 -10.53 16.80 -3.54
C PRO A 59 -11.10 16.14 -2.28
N VAL A 60 -11.68 16.94 -1.40
CA VAL A 60 -12.42 16.47 -0.22
C VAL A 60 -13.91 16.74 -0.44
N ILE A 61 -14.73 15.69 -0.38
CA ILE A 61 -16.17 15.75 -0.62
C ILE A 61 -16.92 15.53 0.70
N ASP A 62 -17.75 16.49 1.09
CA ASP A 62 -18.70 16.31 2.19
C ASP A 62 -19.88 15.45 1.71
N PHE A 63 -19.88 14.20 2.16
CA PHE A 63 -20.84 13.20 1.73
C PHE A 63 -22.25 13.46 2.28
N SER A 64 -22.37 14.15 3.42
CA SER A 64 -23.68 14.44 4.03
C SER A 64 -24.54 15.32 3.14
N LEU A 65 -23.92 16.18 2.32
CA LEU A 65 -24.61 17.08 1.40
C LEU A 65 -25.34 16.36 0.27
N LEU A 66 -24.99 15.10 -0.02
CA LEU A 66 -25.75 14.27 -0.98
C LEU A 66 -27.16 13.95 -0.51
N SER A 67 -27.42 14.03 0.80
CA SER A 67 -28.75 13.85 1.39
C SER A 67 -29.50 15.17 1.60
N SER A 68 -28.96 16.31 1.14
CA SER A 68 -29.57 17.61 1.33
C SER A 68 -30.89 17.76 0.55
N HIS A 69 -31.92 18.27 1.22
CA HIS A 69 -33.20 18.62 0.58
C HIS A 69 -33.15 19.94 -0.19
N HIS A 70 -32.06 20.71 -0.09
CA HIS A 70 -31.90 21.95 -0.84
C HIS A 70 -31.37 21.68 -2.26
N PRO A 71 -32.15 21.97 -3.33
CA PRO A 71 -31.78 21.56 -4.69
C PRO A 71 -30.41 22.08 -5.17
N GLN A 72 -30.04 23.31 -4.81
CA GLN A 72 -28.77 23.91 -5.25
C GLN A 72 -27.56 23.25 -4.57
N VAL A 73 -27.66 22.93 -3.28
CA VAL A 73 -26.58 22.26 -2.53
C VAL A 73 -26.39 20.86 -3.07
N HIS A 74 -27.51 20.13 -3.28
CA HIS A 74 -27.48 18.79 -3.83
C HIS A 74 -26.94 18.74 -5.27
N ALA A 75 -27.28 19.72 -6.12
CA ALA A 75 -26.72 19.84 -7.47
C ALA A 75 -25.21 20.16 -7.44
N ASN A 76 -24.80 21.07 -6.57
CA ASN A 76 -23.39 21.47 -6.43
C ASN A 76 -22.51 20.30 -5.97
N ILE A 77 -22.92 19.54 -4.94
CA ILE A 77 -22.12 18.40 -4.46
C ILE A 77 -22.03 17.28 -5.52
N LYS A 78 -23.09 17.04 -6.29
CA LYS A 78 -23.06 16.10 -7.42
C LYS A 78 -22.07 16.55 -8.50
N HIS A 79 -22.04 17.84 -8.80
CA HIS A 79 -21.09 18.40 -9.75
C HIS A 79 -19.65 18.25 -9.24
N GLN A 80 -19.39 18.57 -7.98
CA GLN A 80 -18.06 18.40 -7.36
C GLN A 80 -17.61 16.93 -7.37
N LEU A 81 -18.50 16.01 -7.01
CA LEU A 81 -18.21 14.58 -7.06
C LEU A 81 -17.90 14.12 -8.49
N GLY A 82 -18.69 14.54 -9.47
CA GLY A 82 -18.45 14.23 -10.89
C GLY A 82 -17.11 14.79 -11.39
N LYS A 83 -16.78 16.03 -10.99
CA LYS A 83 -15.51 16.69 -11.31
C LYS A 83 -14.33 15.93 -10.71
N ALA A 84 -14.41 15.55 -9.43
CA ALA A 84 -13.38 14.76 -8.78
C ALA A 84 -13.19 13.40 -9.48
N CYS A 85 -14.27 12.71 -9.86
CA CYS A 85 -14.17 11.47 -10.63
C CYS A 85 -13.51 11.67 -12.00
N ALA A 86 -13.84 12.74 -12.72
CA ALA A 86 -13.39 12.96 -14.10
C ALA A 86 -11.95 13.50 -14.19
N GLU A 87 -11.58 14.43 -13.30
CA GLU A 87 -10.30 15.11 -13.34
C GLU A 87 -9.24 14.42 -12.50
N TRP A 88 -9.64 13.83 -11.36
CA TRP A 88 -8.69 13.19 -10.43
C TRP A 88 -8.74 11.68 -10.48
N GLY A 89 -9.92 11.08 -10.71
CA GLY A 89 -10.13 9.64 -10.56
C GLY A 89 -10.10 9.16 -9.09
N PHE A 90 -9.85 10.06 -8.13
CA PHE A 90 -9.87 9.78 -6.69
C PHE A 90 -10.19 11.04 -5.87
N PHE A 91 -10.70 10.84 -4.65
CA PHE A 91 -11.06 11.89 -3.71
C PHE A 91 -11.18 11.33 -2.28
N MET A 92 -11.18 12.22 -1.29
CA MET A 92 -11.47 11.90 0.11
C MET A 92 -12.93 12.20 0.45
N LEU A 93 -13.52 11.40 1.33
CA LEU A 93 -14.86 11.66 1.87
C LEU A 93 -14.78 12.15 3.31
N THR A 94 -15.61 13.13 3.65
CA THR A 94 -15.91 13.55 5.03
C THR A 94 -17.40 13.41 5.28
N ASN A 95 -17.81 13.37 6.56
CA ASN A 95 -19.22 13.26 6.95
C ASN A 95 -19.98 12.11 6.25
N HIS A 96 -19.28 10.99 6.01
CA HIS A 96 -19.79 9.79 5.31
C HIS A 96 -20.79 8.98 6.14
N GLY A 97 -21.04 9.35 7.41
CA GLY A 97 -22.01 8.69 8.28
C GLY A 97 -21.56 7.33 8.84
N ILE A 98 -20.31 6.93 8.61
CA ILE A 98 -19.75 5.72 9.24
C ILE A 98 -19.30 6.11 10.66
N PRO A 99 -19.78 5.42 11.71
CA PRO A 99 -19.38 5.73 13.08
C PRO A 99 -17.87 5.60 13.27
N GLU A 100 -17.26 6.59 13.93
CA GLU A 100 -15.82 6.60 14.21
C GLU A 100 -15.37 5.35 14.99
N LYS A 101 -16.16 4.93 15.96
CA LYS A 101 -15.93 3.69 16.71
C LYS A 101 -15.80 2.45 15.81
N LEU A 102 -16.60 2.35 14.75
CA LEU A 102 -16.51 1.22 13.82
C LEU A 102 -15.21 1.27 13.00
N MET A 103 -14.78 2.47 12.58
CA MET A 103 -13.51 2.65 11.89
C MET A 103 -12.33 2.28 12.80
N GLU A 104 -12.39 2.71 14.07
CA GLU A 104 -11.38 2.37 15.07
C GLU A 104 -11.33 0.86 15.33
N GLU A 105 -12.48 0.21 15.53
CA GLU A 105 -12.57 -1.24 15.69
C GLU A 105 -12.03 -1.99 14.47
N MET A 106 -12.32 -1.54 13.24
CA MET A 106 -11.77 -2.13 12.02
C MET A 106 -10.25 -2.04 12.00
N MET A 107 -9.69 -0.86 12.32
CA MET A 107 -8.25 -0.63 12.35
C MET A 107 -7.57 -1.45 13.47
N ASN A 108 -8.21 -1.56 14.63
CA ASN A 108 -7.75 -2.40 15.74
C ASN A 108 -7.71 -3.88 15.33
N LYS A 109 -8.78 -4.39 14.71
CA LYS A 109 -8.84 -5.78 14.22
C LYS A 109 -7.79 -6.08 13.16
N SER A 110 -7.50 -5.10 12.28
CA SER A 110 -6.41 -5.23 11.31
C SER A 110 -5.05 -5.35 12.01
N ARG A 111 -4.75 -4.47 12.97
CA ARG A 111 -3.52 -4.54 13.78
C ARG A 111 -3.38 -5.87 14.50
N GLU A 112 -4.41 -6.25 15.27
CA GLU A 112 -4.46 -7.54 15.99
C GLU A 112 -4.15 -8.71 15.05
N PHE A 113 -4.76 -8.75 13.86
CA PHE A 113 -4.50 -9.79 12.88
C PHE A 113 -3.05 -9.82 12.41
N HIS A 114 -2.46 -8.65 12.08
CA HIS A 114 -1.07 -8.59 11.61
C HIS A 114 -0.05 -8.90 12.72
N ASP A 115 -0.44 -8.76 13.99
CA ASP A 115 0.36 -9.06 15.19
C ASP A 115 0.33 -10.53 15.61
N LEU A 116 -0.59 -11.34 15.07
CA LEU A 116 -0.57 -12.79 15.30
C LEU A 116 0.71 -13.46 14.78
N PRO A 117 1.13 -14.60 15.35
CA PRO A 117 2.16 -15.47 14.78
C PRO A 117 1.86 -15.86 13.34
N ILE A 118 2.90 -16.16 12.54
CA ILE A 118 2.72 -16.45 11.10
C ILE A 118 1.86 -17.70 10.89
N GLU A 119 2.02 -18.72 11.73
CA GLU A 119 1.29 -19.98 11.66
C GLU A 119 -0.22 -19.78 11.87
N GLU A 120 -0.59 -18.91 12.82
CA GLU A 120 -1.99 -18.57 13.09
C GLU A 120 -2.60 -17.75 11.95
N LYS A 121 -1.85 -16.80 11.39
CA LYS A 121 -2.27 -16.03 10.22
C LYS A 121 -2.53 -16.93 9.03
N GLU A 122 -1.62 -17.85 8.74
CA GLU A 122 -1.75 -18.82 7.65
C GLU A 122 -2.96 -19.75 7.83
N GLY A 123 -3.19 -20.24 9.06
CA GLY A 123 -4.37 -21.03 9.39
C GLY A 123 -5.68 -20.29 9.08
N GLN A 124 -5.79 -19.02 9.50
CA GLN A 124 -6.98 -18.19 9.24
C GLN A 124 -7.16 -17.83 7.77
N ILE A 125 -6.07 -17.54 7.05
CA ILE A 125 -6.10 -17.26 5.60
C ILE A 125 -6.58 -18.48 4.83
N ASN A 126 -6.05 -19.66 5.17
CA ASN A 126 -6.37 -20.90 4.48
C ASN A 126 -7.80 -21.37 4.78
N GLN A 127 -8.28 -21.20 6.01
CA GLN A 127 -9.68 -21.49 6.36
C GLN A 127 -10.66 -20.58 5.59
N LYS A 128 -10.36 -19.28 5.47
CA LYS A 128 -11.20 -18.33 4.73
C LYS A 128 -11.14 -18.53 3.21
N ARG A 129 -10.05 -19.10 2.67
CA ARG A 129 -9.94 -19.46 1.24
C ARG A 129 -10.93 -20.55 0.83
N GLU A 130 -11.20 -21.53 1.70
CA GLU A 130 -12.23 -22.54 1.43
C GLU A 130 -13.63 -21.93 1.40
N VAL A 131 -13.92 -20.95 2.26
CA VAL A 131 -15.21 -20.23 2.28
C VAL A 131 -15.37 -19.27 1.09
N ARG A 132 -14.28 -18.67 0.59
CA ARG A 132 -14.29 -17.75 -0.57
C ARG A 132 -14.39 -18.44 -1.92
N LYS A 133 -14.26 -19.77 -2.01
CA LYS A 133 -14.51 -20.51 -3.27
C LYS A 133 -15.97 -20.48 -3.70
N THR A 134 -16.91 -20.30 -2.76
CA THR A 134 -18.36 -20.40 -3.01
C THR A 134 -19.06 -19.07 -3.32
N TYR A 135 -18.45 -17.90 -3.05
CA TYR A 135 -19.05 -16.60 -3.34
C TYR A 135 -18.03 -15.62 -3.94
N TYR A 136 -18.22 -15.28 -5.23
CA TYR A 136 -17.56 -14.23 -6.02
C TYR A 136 -16.01 -14.22 -6.06
N ARG A 137 -15.43 -14.82 -7.11
CA ARG A 137 -14.03 -14.61 -7.51
C ARG A 137 -13.91 -13.42 -8.48
N LYS A 138 -13.54 -12.23 -7.98
CA LYS A 138 -12.80 -11.26 -8.82
C LYS A 138 -11.37 -11.79 -8.92
N ARG A 139 -10.98 -12.20 -10.12
CA ARG A 139 -9.69 -12.87 -10.40
C ARG A 139 -8.58 -11.81 -10.37
N ILE A 140 -7.71 -11.83 -9.37
CA ILE A 140 -6.38 -11.23 -9.51
C ILE A 140 -5.64 -12.10 -10.53
N VAL A 141 -5.28 -11.51 -11.67
CA VAL A 141 -4.55 -12.19 -12.73
C VAL A 141 -3.06 -11.95 -12.51
N TRP A 142 -2.34 -13.03 -12.28
CA TRP A 142 -0.88 -13.03 -12.31
C TRP A 142 -0.42 -13.25 -13.73
N LYS A 143 0.57 -12.49 -14.18
CA LYS A 143 1.33 -12.81 -15.39
C LYS A 143 2.80 -12.81 -15.01
N ASP A 144 3.52 -13.88 -15.36
CA ASP A 144 4.96 -14.01 -15.16
C ASP A 144 5.41 -13.68 -13.73
N ASN A 145 4.72 -14.26 -12.75
CA ASN A 145 4.97 -14.07 -11.31
C ASN A 145 4.83 -12.63 -10.78
N THR A 146 4.26 -11.72 -11.59
CA THR A 146 4.02 -10.33 -11.22
C THR A 146 2.54 -10.14 -10.87
N MET A 147 2.29 -9.55 -9.70
CA MET A 147 0.95 -9.12 -9.28
C MET A 147 0.55 -7.91 -10.13
N MET A 148 -0.44 -8.07 -11.01
CA MET A 148 -1.01 -6.95 -11.73
C MET A 148 -2.06 -6.27 -10.84
N GLY A 149 -1.60 -5.27 -10.07
CA GLY A 149 -2.45 -4.36 -9.30
C GLY A 149 -2.26 -4.47 -7.78
N TRP A 150 -2.15 -3.29 -7.15
CA TRP A 150 -2.09 -3.06 -5.71
C TRP A 150 -3.44 -3.34 -5.04
#